data_AF-A0A5K1FTD6-F1
#
_entry.id   AF-A0A5K1FTD6-F1
#
_cell.length_a   1.000
_cell.length_b   1.000
_cell.length_c   1.000
_cell.angle_alpha   90.00
_cell.angle_beta   90.00
_cell.angle_gamma   90.00
#
_symmetry.space_group_name_H-M   'P 1'
#
loop_
_entity.id
_entity.type
_entity.pdbx_description
1 polymer ?
#
loop_
_entity_poly.entity_id
_entity_poly.type
_entity_poly.pdbx_seq_one_letter_code
_entity_poly.pdbx_strand_id
1 'polypeptide(L)'
;VRVYTANKVEDELEVAKREYLQAAVGISSKNNKLVIPKLLDWYLLDFAKDVDSLLDWICLQLPSVSRKEAVKCLERGRKESLSHAVQIMPYEFSFRYLLAT
;
A
#
# COMPACT_ATOMS: atom_id res chain seq x y z
N VAL A 1 -12.82 13.33 14.06
CA VAL A 1 -13.72 12.17 13.92
C VAL A 1 -14.37 12.27 12.55
N ARG A 2 -14.12 11.31 11.63
CA ARG A 2 -14.85 11.25 10.35
C ARG A 2 -16.19 10.55 10.61
N VAL A 3 -17.29 11.24 10.33
CA VAL A 3 -18.64 10.69 10.45
C VAL A 3 -19.01 10.14 9.08
N TYR A 4 -19.19 8.83 9.00
CA TYR A 4 -19.54 8.15 7.74
C TYR A 4 -21.06 8.15 7.57
N THR A 5 -21.56 8.50 6.39
CA THR A 5 -23.01 8.53 6.13
C THR A 5 -23.40 7.41 5.18
N ALA A 6 -24.47 6.66 5.53
CA ALA A 6 -24.95 5.46 4.81
C ALA A 6 -25.05 5.65 3.28
N ASN A 7 -25.35 6.86 2.82
CA ASN A 7 -25.54 7.20 1.41
C ASN A 7 -24.23 7.34 0.61
N LYS A 8 -23.07 7.43 1.26
CA LYS A 8 -21.74 7.62 0.64
C LYS A 8 -20.66 6.71 1.21
N VAL A 9 -21.04 5.67 1.96
CA VAL A 9 -20.08 4.78 2.66
C VAL A 9 -19.08 4.17 1.68
N GLU A 10 -19.51 3.76 0.49
CA GLU A 10 -18.62 3.18 -0.53
C GLU A 10 -17.53 4.17 -0.97
N ASP A 11 -17.91 5.40 -1.33
CA ASP A 11 -16.98 6.46 -1.71
C ASP A 11 -16.03 6.82 -0.55
N GLU A 12 -16.57 6.93 0.67
CA GLU A 12 -15.81 7.28 1.86
C GLU A 12 -14.81 6.17 2.25
N LEU A 13 -15.16 4.91 2.05
CA LEU A 13 -14.26 3.75 2.22
C LEU A 13 -13.18 3.72 1.14
N GLU A 14 -13.52 4.00 -0.11
CA GLU A 14 -12.54 4.10 -1.20
C GLU A 14 -11.51 5.20 -0.95
N VAL A 15 -11.95 6.36 -0.46
CA VAL A 15 -11.05 7.44 -0.03
C VAL A 15 -10.15 6.99 1.12
N ALA A 16 -10.72 6.38 2.16
CA ALA A 16 -9.96 5.90 3.31
C ALA A 16 -8.91 4.84 2.92
N LYS A 17 -9.26 3.93 2.00
CA LYS A 17 -8.33 2.93 1.44
C LYS A 17 -7.16 3.61 0.72
N ARG A 18 -7.42 4.60 -0.14
CA ARG A 18 -6.37 5.34 -0.86
C ARG A 18 -5.44 6.08 0.08
N GLU A 19 -5.99 6.77 1.08
CA GLU A 19 -5.20 7.47 2.10
C GLU A 19 -4.34 6.51 2.92
N TYR A 20 -4.89 5.36 3.31
CA TYR A 20 -4.13 4.32 3.99
C TYR A 20 -2.97 3.80 3.13
N LEU A 21 -3.22 3.49 1.86
CA LEU A 21 -2.17 3.03 0.94
C LEU A 21 -1.08 4.08 0.76
N GLN A 22 -1.45 5.35 0.61
CA GLN A 22 -0.48 6.44 0.49
C GLN A 22 0.38 6.62 1.76
N ALA A 23 -0.17 6.37 2.94
CA ALA A 23 0.55 6.48 4.21
C ALA A 23 1.38 5.22 4.53
N ALA A 24 0.90 4.04 4.16
CA ALA A 24 1.50 2.75 4.50
C ALA A 24 2.51 2.26 3.45
N VAL A 25 2.34 2.63 2.18
CA VAL A 25 3.24 2.28 1.09
C VAL A 25 4.25 3.41 0.88
N GLY A 26 5.53 3.05 0.85
CA GLY A 26 6.61 4.01 0.64
C GLY A 26 7.81 3.39 -0.05
N ILE A 27 8.85 4.18 -0.28
CA ILE A 27 10.12 3.69 -0.83
C ILE A 27 11.17 3.78 0.29
N SER A 28 11.81 2.65 0.58
CA SER A 28 12.88 2.61 1.58
C SER A 28 14.11 3.39 1.09
N SER A 29 14.52 4.44 1.80
CA SER A 29 15.69 5.25 1.39
C SER A 29 17.01 4.47 1.41
N LYS A 30 17.10 3.39 2.19
CA LYS A 30 18.34 2.60 2.35
C LYS A 30 18.58 1.66 1.18
N ASN A 31 17.53 0.95 0.76
CA ASN A 31 17.64 -0.13 -0.22
C ASN A 31 16.84 0.16 -1.49
N ASN A 32 16.17 1.31 -1.55
CA ASN A 32 15.28 1.72 -2.64
C ASN A 32 14.35 0.58 -3.07
N LYS A 33 13.69 -0.02 -2.09
CA LYS A 33 12.66 -1.05 -2.29
C LYS A 33 11.30 -0.44 -2.01
N LEU A 34 10.28 -0.92 -2.72
CA LEU A 34 8.90 -0.58 -2.39
C LEU A 34 8.54 -1.28 -1.08
N VAL A 35 8.16 -0.50 -0.08
CA VAL A 35 7.72 -0.98 1.22
C VAL A 35 6.21 -1.16 1.18
N ILE A 36 5.74 -2.37 1.46
CA ILE A 36 4.30 -2.68 1.55
C ILE A 36 3.95 -3.17 2.97
N PRO A 37 2.79 -2.81 3.52
CA PRO A 37 2.34 -3.35 4.79
C PRO A 37 2.07 -4.86 4.67
N LYS A 38 2.42 -5.63 5.72
CA LYS A 38 2.15 -7.09 5.82
C LYS A 38 0.69 -7.46 5.56
N LEU A 39 -0.24 -6.55 5.82
CA LEU A 39 -1.66 -6.75 5.53
C LEU A 39 -1.91 -6.97 4.03
N LEU A 40 -1.26 -6.22 3.15
CA LEU A 40 -1.42 -6.39 1.70
C LEU A 40 -0.79 -7.70 1.20
N ASP A 41 0.26 -8.17 1.86
CA ASP A 41 0.88 -9.46 1.57
C ASP A 41 -0.05 -10.63 1.93
N TRP A 42 -0.69 -10.58 3.10
CA TRP A 42 -1.66 -11.60 3.52
C TRP A 42 -2.90 -11.66 2.65
N TYR A 43 -3.42 -10.51 2.24
CA TYR A 43 -4.64 -10.40 1.43
C TYR A 43 -4.32 -10.20 -0.06
N LEU A 44 -3.12 -10.61 -0.52
CA LEU A 44 -2.68 -10.42 -1.90
C LEU A 44 -3.73 -10.90 -2.91
N LEU A 45 -4.30 -12.09 -2.68
CA LEU A 45 -5.24 -12.74 -3.60
C LEU A 45 -6.58 -12.01 -3.75
N ASP A 46 -6.92 -11.13 -2.80
CA ASP A 46 -8.12 -10.29 -2.90
C ASP A 46 -7.92 -9.12 -3.87
N PHE A 47 -6.66 -8.74 -4.14
CA PHE A 47 -6.32 -7.60 -4.98
C PHE A 47 -5.69 -8.00 -6.31
N ALA A 48 -4.92 -9.09 -6.34
CA ALA A 48 -4.09 -9.48 -7.47
C ALA A 48 -3.83 -10.99 -7.52
N LYS A 49 -3.44 -11.49 -8.71
CA LYS A 49 -3.14 -12.92 -8.93
C LYS A 49 -1.75 -13.34 -8.43
N ASP A 50 -0.82 -12.39 -8.32
CA ASP A 50 0.59 -12.63 -7.99
C ASP A 50 1.23 -11.33 -7.45
N VAL A 51 2.46 -11.44 -6.92
CA VAL A 51 3.18 -10.33 -6.29
C VAL A 51 3.48 -9.20 -7.28
N ASP A 52 3.84 -9.49 -8.52
CA ASP A 52 4.08 -8.43 -9.51
C ASP A 52 2.81 -7.67 -9.84
N SER A 53 1.70 -8.39 -10.03
CA SER A 53 0.39 -7.78 -10.24
C SER A 53 -0.07 -6.94 -9.04
N LEU A 54 0.27 -7.34 -7.80
CA LEU A 54 -0.02 -6.55 -6.60
C LEU A 54 0.76 -5.23 -6.62
N LEU A 55 2.04 -5.25 -7.01
CA LEU A 55 2.88 -4.04 -7.06
C LEU A 55 2.39 -3.06 -8.12
N ASP A 56 1.97 -3.57 -9.28
CA ASP A 56 1.37 -2.76 -10.33
C ASP A 56 0.05 -2.15 -9.85
N TRP A 57 -0.80 -2.93 -9.17
CA TRP A 57 -2.05 -2.45 -8.58
C TRP A 57 -1.80 -1.35 -7.54
N ILE A 58 -0.83 -1.52 -6.65
CA ILE A 58 -0.44 -0.52 -5.65
C ILE A 58 0.00 0.79 -6.35
N CYS A 59 0.81 0.70 -7.41
CA CYS A 59 1.23 1.88 -8.16
C CYS A 59 0.03 2.64 -8.77
N LEU A 60 -1.01 1.94 -9.21
CA LEU A 60 -2.24 2.57 -9.72
C LEU A 60 -3.02 3.31 -8.62
N GLN A 61 -2.98 2.82 -7.38
CA GLN A 61 -3.64 3.47 -6.24
C GLN A 61 -2.91 4.73 -5.76
N LEU A 62 -1.59 4.82 -5.97
CA LEU A 62 -0.78 5.97 -5.54
C LEU A 62 -1.07 7.25 -6.35
N PRO A 63 -0.89 8.44 -5.75
CA PRO A 63 -0.95 9.72 -6.45
C PRO A 63 0.08 9.82 -7.58
N SER A 64 -0.20 10.65 -8.59
CA SER A 64 0.62 10.75 -9.82
C SER A 64 2.10 11.09 -9.58
N VAL A 65 2.41 11.83 -8.51
CA VAL A 65 3.79 12.12 -8.09
C VAL A 65 4.41 10.82 -7.59
N SER A 66 3.99 10.34 -6.41
CA SER A 66 4.52 9.13 -5.75
C SER A 66 4.52 7.87 -6.63
N ARG A 67 3.55 7.75 -7.54
CA ARG A 67 3.48 6.65 -8.53
C ARG A 67 4.71 6.62 -9.43
N LYS A 68 5.19 7.76 -9.92
CA LYS A 68 6.36 7.79 -10.83
C LYS A 68 7.61 7.31 -10.13
N GLU A 69 7.83 7.75 -8.88
CA GLU A 69 8.96 7.28 -8.10
C GLU A 69 8.82 5.79 -7.75
N ALA A 70 7.62 5.33 -7.39
CA ALA A 70 7.35 3.92 -7.07
C ALA A 70 7.60 3.01 -8.29
N VAL A 71 7.11 3.38 -9.47
CA VAL A 71 7.34 2.63 -10.72
C VAL A 71 8.83 2.62 -11.06
N LYS A 72 9.52 3.76 -11.00
CA LYS A 72 10.97 3.83 -11.28
C LYS A 72 11.79 2.97 -10.32
N CYS A 73 11.38 2.92 -9.04
CA CYS A 73 11.95 2.07 -8.02
C CYS A 73 11.72 0.58 -8.33
N LEU A 74 10.47 0.22 -8.67
CA LEU A 74 10.05 -1.13 -8.99
C LEU A 74 10.77 -1.68 -10.22
N GLU A 75 10.84 -0.89 -11.30
CA GLU A 75 11.54 -1.25 -12.53
C GLU A 75 13.04 -1.48 -12.30
N ARG A 76 13.66 -0.74 -11.37
CA ARG A 76 15.06 -0.97 -11.01
C ARG A 76 15.24 -2.25 -10.21
N GLY A 77 14.39 -2.48 -9.21
CA GLY A 77 14.44 -3.69 -8.39
C GLY A 77 14.14 -4.96 -9.19
N ARG A 78 13.18 -4.90 -10.12
CA ARG A 78 12.82 -6.01 -11.03
C ARG A 78 13.98 -6.46 -11.92
N LYS A 79 14.88 -5.55 -12.33
CA LYS A 79 16.08 -5.90 -13.11
C LYS A 79 17.08 -6.74 -12.33
N GLU A 80 17.08 -6.65 -11.00
CA GLU A 80 17.97 -7.42 -10.13
C GLU A 80 17.28 -8.69 -9.62
N SER A 81 16.08 -8.58 -9.05
CA SER A 81 15.13 -9.67 -8.73
C SER A 81 13.92 -9.16 -7.94
N LEU A 82 12.82 -9.90 -7.92
CA LEU A 82 11.58 -9.53 -7.19
C LEU A 82 11.79 -9.31 -5.69
N SER A 83 12.68 -10.08 -5.06
CA SER A 83 13.08 -9.93 -3.66
C SER A 83 13.88 -8.64 -3.40
N HIS A 84 14.43 -8.03 -4.45
CA HIS A 84 15.08 -6.72 -4.39
C HIS A 84 14.12 -5.58 -4.69
N ALA A 85 12.95 -5.86 -5.25
CA ALA A 85 11.95 -4.85 -5.57
C ALA A 85 11.05 -4.50 -4.37
N VAL A 86 10.79 -5.46 -3.47
CA VAL A 86 9.80 -5.33 -2.38
C VAL A 86 10.40 -5.57 -1.01
N GLN A 87 9.93 -4.80 -0.03
CA GLN A 87 10.15 -5.01 1.39
C GLN A 87 8.80 -5.03 2.11
N ILE A 88 8.53 -6.08 2.89
CA ILE A 88 7.31 -6.15 3.69
C ILE A 88 7.58 -5.50 5.05
N MET A 89 6.79 -4.48 5.40
CA MET A 89 6.83 -3.85 6.72
C MET A 89 6.12 -4.75 7.74
N PRO A 90 6.71 -5.00 8.91
CA PRO A 90 6.05 -5.77 9.96
C PRO A 90 4.73 -5.12 10.38
N TYR A 91 3.78 -5.95 10.78
CA TYR A 91 2.50 -5.46 11.28
C TYR A 91 2.67 -4.87 12.69
N GLU A 92 2.27 -3.62 12.87
CA GLU A 92 2.28 -2.94 14.16
C GLU A 92 1.02 -3.31 14.95
N PHE A 93 1.15 -4.27 15.86
CA PHE A 93 0.07 -4.65 16.81
C PHE A 93 -0.21 -3.58 17.88
N SER A 94 0.62 -2.53 17.93
CA SER A 94 0.50 -1.44 18.90
C SER A 94 -0.70 -0.51 18.63
N PHE A 95 -1.36 -0.63 17.46
CA PHE A 95 -2.56 0.12 17.13
C PHE A 95 -3.73 -0.30 18.03
N ARG A 96 -4.11 0.58 18.97
CA ARG A 96 -5.27 0.40 19.84
C ARG A 96 -6.36 1.40 19.43
N TYR A 97 -7.49 0.88 18.95
CA TYR A 97 -8.68 1.70 18.78
C TYR A 97 -9.17 2.16 20.15
N LEU A 98 -9.07 3.46 20.43
CA LEU A 98 -9.81 4.09 21.51
C LEU A 98 -11.22 4.36 21.00
N LEU A 99 -12.15 3.46 21.33
CA LEU A 99 -13.57 3.71 21.14
C LEU A 99 -14.01 4.67 22.25
N ALA A 100 -14.37 5.89 21.89
CA ALA A 100 -15.05 6.80 22.81
C ALA A 100 -16.48 6.28 22.99
N THR A 101 -16.77 5.79 24.20
CA THR A 101 -18.14 5.54 24.66
C THR A 101 -18.86 6.83 24.98
#